data_AF-A0A4Q9DMX2-F1
#
_entry.id   AF-A0A4Q9DMX2-F1
#
_cell.length_a   1.000
_cell.length_b   1.000
_cell.length_c   1.000
_cell.angle_alpha   90.00
_cell.angle_beta   90.00
_cell.angle_gamma   90.00
#
_symmetry.space_group_name_H-M   'P 1'
#
loop_
_entity.id
_entity.type
_entity.pdbx_description
1 polymer ?
#
loop_
_entity_poly.entity_id
_entity_poly.type
_entity_poly.pdbx_seq_one_letter_code
_entity_poly.pdbx_strand_id
1 'polypeptide(L)'
;MFQLCIKNPVAFKHAISIALEVTWPDILPQEAERIRTFLEVIPPDPNPLIFHMSTDTLLDIAKCAKYFKTTNTWQWLRDDFKEEIYSIYSYVRHIA
;
A
#
# COMPACT_ATOMS: atom_id res chain seq x y z
N MET A 1 -9.80 -11.50 7.04
CA MET A 1 -8.65 -11.83 6.17
C MET A 1 -9.00 -11.35 4.77
N PHE A 2 -8.20 -10.47 4.19
CA PHE A 2 -8.48 -9.81 2.91
C PHE A 2 -7.53 -10.30 1.83
N GLN A 3 -8.02 -10.34 0.60
CA GLN A 3 -7.21 -10.63 -0.58
C GLN A 3 -6.91 -9.32 -1.30
N LEU A 4 -5.63 -8.99 -1.44
CA LEU A 4 -5.17 -7.89 -2.29
C LEU A 4 -4.53 -8.48 -3.54
N CYS A 5 -5.09 -8.14 -4.71
CA CYS A 5 -4.47 -8.44 -5.98
C CYS A 5 -3.54 -7.29 -6.37
N ILE A 6 -2.25 -7.59 -6.52
CA ILE A 6 -1.21 -6.64 -6.92
C ILE A 6 -0.79 -7.02 -8.33
N LYS A 7 -1.05 -6.15 -9.32
CA LYS A 7 -0.75 -6.46 -10.73
C LYS A 7 0.74 -6.39 -11.05
N ASN A 8 1.43 -5.44 -10.42
CA ASN A 8 2.88 -5.28 -10.52
C ASN A 8 3.48 -5.17 -9.11
N PRO A 9 3.95 -6.27 -8.52
CA PRO A 9 4.53 -6.31 -7.18
C PRO A 9 5.71 -5.37 -6.97
N VAL A 10 6.56 -5.22 -7.99
CA VAL A 10 7.74 -4.34 -7.95
C VAL A 10 7.31 -2.87 -7.87
N ALA A 11 6.40 -2.44 -8.75
CA ALA A 11 5.87 -1.07 -8.73
C ALA A 11 5.13 -0.78 -7.43
N PHE A 12 4.32 -1.73 -6.96
CA PHE A 12 3.60 -1.62 -5.68
C PHE A 12 4.56 -1.42 -4.51
N LYS A 13 5.63 -2.23 -4.45
CA LYS A 13 6.62 -2.14 -3.39
C LYS A 13 7.25 -0.76 -3.33
N HIS A 14 7.69 -0.21 -4.47
CA HIS A 14 8.23 1.14 -4.54
C HIS A 14 7.20 2.21 -4.13
N ALA A 15 5.96 2.11 -4.61
CA ALA A 15 4.92 3.06 -4.30
C ALA A 15 4.60 3.11 -2.80
N ILE A 16 4.49 1.95 -2.14
CA ILE A 16 4.25 1.90 -0.69
C ILE A 16 5.48 2.29 0.13
N SER A 17 6.70 1.97 -0.32
CA SER A 17 7.93 2.48 0.33
C SER A 17 7.97 4.00 0.34
N ILE A 18 7.69 4.64 -0.80
CA ILE A 18 7.64 6.10 -0.91
C ILE A 18 6.48 6.65 -0.08
N ALA A 19 5.30 6.01 -0.11
CA ALA A 19 4.17 6.37 0.72
C ALA A 19 4.55 6.35 2.21
N LEU A 20 5.27 5.32 2.67
CA LEU A 20 5.70 5.20 4.05
C LEU A 20 6.66 6.33 4.47
N GLU A 21 7.60 6.70 3.62
CA GLU A 21 8.53 7.81 3.86
C GLU A 21 7.81 9.15 4.01
N VAL A 22 6.81 9.43 3.15
CA VAL A 22 6.05 10.70 3.22
C VAL A 22 5.03 10.72 4.35
N THR A 23 4.58 9.56 4.83
CA THR A 23 3.60 9.42 5.92
C THR A 23 4.25 9.39 7.31
N TRP A 24 5.59 9.50 7.38
CA TRP A 24 6.36 9.44 8.63
C TRP A 24 5.82 10.29 9.80
N PRO A 25 5.25 11.50 9.61
CA PRO A 25 4.73 12.28 10.73
C PRO A 25 3.49 11.69 11.40
N ASP A 26 2.68 10.92 10.67
CA ASP A 26 1.33 10.50 11.07
C ASP A 26 1.16 8.98 11.18
N ILE A 27 2.25 8.23 10.99
CA ILE A 27 2.28 6.76 11.15
C ILE A 27 3.00 6.38 12.44
N LEU A 28 2.39 5.48 13.22
CA LEU A 28 3.02 4.96 14.43
C LEU A 28 4.18 4.02 14.05
N PRO A 29 5.25 3.92 14.86
CA PRO A 29 6.38 3.02 14.57
C PRO A 29 5.96 1.57 14.30
N GLN A 30 4.95 1.08 15.03
CA GLN A 30 4.39 -0.27 14.87
C GLN A 30 3.59 -0.46 13.56
N GLU A 31 2.92 0.59 13.08
CA GLU A 31 2.22 0.57 11.78
C GLU A 31 3.25 0.55 10.65
N ALA A 32 4.29 1.39 10.77
CA ALA A 32 5.40 1.44 9.83
C ALA A 32 6.13 0.09 9.73
N GLU A 33 6.38 -0.56 10.87
CA GLU A 33 7.05 -1.85 10.91
C GLU A 33 6.22 -2.95 10.25
N ARG A 34 4.90 -3.01 10.52
CA ARG A 34 4.01 -3.97 9.84
C ARG A 34 4.02 -3.79 8.32
N ILE A 35 4.02 -2.55 7.84
CA ILE A 35 4.14 -2.27 6.41
C ILE A 35 5.49 -2.74 5.88
N ARG A 36 6.60 -2.44 6.56
CA ARG A 36 7.94 -2.89 6.12
C ARG A 36 8.03 -4.41 6.02
N THR A 37 7.60 -5.13 7.05
CA THR A 37 7.56 -6.60 7.03
C THR A 37 6.71 -7.12 5.87
N PHE A 38 5.58 -6.47 5.59
CA PHE A 38 4.77 -6.82 4.42
C PHE A 38 5.50 -6.56 3.10
N LEU A 39 6.22 -5.45 2.95
CA LEU A 39 6.99 -5.17 1.74
C LEU A 39 8.15 -6.14 1.51
N GLU A 40 8.75 -6.68 2.57
CA GLU A 40 9.83 -7.66 2.49
C GLU A 40 9.36 -8.99 1.88
N VAL A 41 8.12 -9.40 2.14
CA VAL A 41 7.56 -10.64 1.57
C VAL A 41 7.10 -10.49 0.12
N ILE A 42 7.09 -9.27 -0.43
CA ILE A 42 6.76 -9.04 -1.84
C ILE A 42 7.93 -9.49 -2.72
N PRO A 43 7.73 -10.51 -3.58
CA PRO A 43 8.77 -10.99 -4.47
C PRO A 43 9.12 -9.90 -5.50
N PRO A 44 10.39 -9.83 -5.95
CA PRO A 44 10.82 -8.91 -7.00
C PRO A 44 10.43 -9.44 -8.39
N ASP A 45 9.19 -9.90 -8.54
CA ASP A 45 8.63 -10.47 -9.77
C ASP A 45 7.56 -9.50 -10.31
N PRO A 46 7.57 -9.15 -11.60
CA PRO A 46 6.55 -8.27 -12.19
C PRO A 46 5.18 -8.95 -12.38
N ASN A 47 5.08 -10.27 -12.22
CA ASN A 47 3.84 -11.01 -12.41
C ASN A 47 2.81 -10.70 -11.31
N PRO A 48 1.51 -10.67 -11.65
CA PRO A 48 0.46 -10.42 -10.66
C PRO A 48 0.52 -11.40 -9.49
N LEU A 49 0.37 -10.88 -8.28
CA LEU A 49 0.34 -11.66 -7.05
C LEU A 49 -0.92 -11.39 -6.25
N ILE A 50 -1.45 -12.43 -5.61
CA ILE A 50 -2.53 -12.32 -4.63
C ILE A 50 -1.91 -12.47 -3.25
N PHE A 51 -2.04 -11.44 -2.41
CA PHE A 51 -1.66 -11.50 -1.01
C PHE A 51 -2.89 -11.68 -0.14
N HIS A 52 -2.79 -12.59 0.83
CA HIS A 52 -3.70 -12.64 1.95
C HIS A 52 -3.09 -11.88 3.12
N MET A 53 -3.82 -10.90 3.64
CA MET A 53 -3.35 -10.09 4.76
C MET A 53 -4.42 -9.92 5.84
N SER A 54 -3.96 -9.56 7.04
CA SER A 54 -4.84 -9.17 8.13
C SER A 54 -5.53 -7.84 7.82
N THR A 55 -6.61 -7.57 8.54
CA THR A 55 -7.32 -6.29 8.46
C THR A 55 -6.40 -5.13 8.85
N ASP A 56 -5.57 -5.31 9.88
CA ASP A 56 -4.67 -4.27 10.39
C ASP A 56 -3.64 -3.85 9.32
N THR A 57 -3.00 -4.83 8.66
CA THR A 57 -2.05 -4.54 7.57
C THR A 57 -2.72 -3.80 6.43
N LEU A 58 -3.95 -4.18 6.07
CA LEU A 58 -4.72 -3.48 5.02
C LEU A 58 -5.02 -2.03 5.41
N LEU A 59 -5.43 -1.79 6.66
CA LEU A 59 -5.74 -0.45 7.16
C LEU A 59 -4.49 0.44 7.21
N ASP A 60 -3.35 -0.11 7.63
CA ASP A 60 -2.06 0.60 7.65
C ASP A 60 -1.64 1.00 6.22
N ILE A 61 -1.73 0.07 5.27
CA ILE A 61 -1.46 0.35 3.85
C ILE A 61 -2.43 1.43 3.30
N ALA A 62 -3.71 1.34 3.64
CA ALA A 62 -4.70 2.31 3.20
C ALA A 62 -4.43 3.71 3.76
N LYS A 63 -3.98 3.79 5.02
CA LYS A 63 -3.55 5.04 5.66
C LYS A 63 -2.37 5.66 4.89
N CYS A 64 -1.33 4.88 4.58
CA CYS A 64 -0.23 5.33 3.73
C CYS A 64 -0.69 5.78 2.34
N ALA A 65 -1.55 5.02 1.68
CA ALA A 65 -2.09 5.37 0.36
C ALA A 65 -2.89 6.69 0.37
N LYS A 66 -3.59 6.98 1.48
CA LYS A 66 -4.35 8.23 1.68
C LYS A 66 -3.44 9.45 1.77
N TYR A 67 -2.39 9.36 2.56
CA TYR A 67 -1.40 10.43 2.66
C TYR A 67 -0.58 10.59 1.38
N PHE A 68 -0.21 9.49 0.74
CA PHE A 68 0.49 9.55 -0.54
C PHE A 68 -0.33 10.29 -1.61
N LYS A 69 -1.66 10.11 -1.62
CA LYS A 69 -2.58 10.82 -2.52
C LYS A 69 -2.56 12.34 -2.33
N THR A 70 -2.28 12.85 -1.14
CA THR A 70 -2.28 14.30 -0.85
C THR A 70 -0.94 14.97 -1.14
N THR A 71 0.11 14.21 -1.45
CA THR A 71 1.42 14.78 -1.83
C THR A 71 1.39 15.32 -3.27
N ASN A 72 2.05 16.44 -3.57
CA ASN A 72 2.13 16.96 -4.95
C ASN A 72 3.32 16.42 -5.76
N THR A 73 4.28 15.78 -5.09
CA THR A 73 5.58 15.41 -5.64
C THR A 73 5.55 14.21 -6.61
N TRP A 74 4.62 13.27 -6.40
CA TRP A 74 4.64 11.96 -7.06
C TRP A 74 3.41 11.68 -7.94
N GLN A 75 2.96 12.66 -8.72
CA GLN A 75 1.78 12.55 -9.57
C GLN A 75 1.83 11.35 -10.53
N TRP A 76 2.95 11.16 -11.21
CA TRP A 76 3.16 10.07 -12.17
C TRP A 76 3.05 8.68 -11.50
N LEU A 77 3.57 8.54 -10.28
CA LEU A 77 3.52 7.29 -9.54
C LEU A 77 2.11 6.98 -9.00
N ARG A 78 1.29 8.01 -8.73
CA ARG A 78 -0.12 7.81 -8.37
C ARG A 78 -0.94 7.27 -9.52
N ASP A 79 -0.63 7.67 -10.75
CA ASP A 79 -1.36 7.20 -11.92
C ASP A 79 -1.04 5.73 -12.21
N ASP A 80 0.23 5.34 -12.09
CA ASP A 80 0.65 3.93 -12.18
C ASP A 80 0.09 3.06 -11.04
N PHE A 81 -0.19 3.67 -9.89
CA PHE A 81 -0.65 2.98 -8.67
C PHE A 81 -2.16 3.11 -8.41
N LYS A 82 -2.89 3.73 -9.35
CA LYS A 82 -4.27 4.16 -9.15
C LYS A 82 -5.24 3.00 -8.95
N GLU A 83 -5.05 1.91 -9.68
CA GLU A 83 -5.95 0.75 -9.63
C GLU A 83 -5.77 -0.04 -8.33
N GLU A 84 -4.53 -0.20 -7.87
CA GLU A 84 -4.18 -0.83 -6.60
C GLU A 84 -4.71 0.00 -5.42
N ILE A 85 -4.51 1.31 -5.47
CA ILE A 85 -5.10 2.24 -4.49
C ILE A 85 -6.62 2.10 -4.46
N TYR A 86 -7.28 2.04 -5.63
CA TYR A 86 -8.73 1.92 -5.71
C TYR A 86 -9.22 0.59 -5.11
N SER A 87 -8.53 -0.51 -5.40
CA SER A 87 -8.80 -1.82 -4.82
C SER A 87 -8.73 -1.77 -3.29
N ILE A 88 -7.65 -1.20 -2.74
CA ILE A 88 -7.48 -1.02 -1.29
C ILE A 88 -8.65 -0.22 -0.69
N TYR A 89 -9.01 0.92 -1.28
CA TYR A 89 -10.12 1.73 -0.78
C TYR A 89 -11.49 1.05 -0.88
N SER A 90 -11.72 0.24 -1.92
CA SER A 90 -12.94 -0.54 -2.05
C SER A 90 -13.09 -1.49 -0.87
N TYR A 91 -12.01 -2.17 -0.46
CA TYR A 91 -12.05 -3.04 0.71
C TYR A 91 -12.31 -2.26 1.99
N VAL A 92 -11.61 -1.16 2.24
CA VAL A 92 -11.78 -0.35 3.46
C VAL A 92 -13.22 0.16 3.62
N ARG A 93 -13.88 0.56 2.51
CA ARG A 93 -15.29 1.00 2.52
C ARG A 93 -16.30 -0.07 2.93
N HIS A 94 -15.95 -1.34 2.84
CA HIS A 94 -16.84 -2.45 3.23
C HIS A 94 -16.63 -2.91 4.68
N ILE A 95 -15.62 -2.38 5.37
CA ILE A 95 -15.20 -2.83 6.71
C ILE A 95 -15.42 -1.71 7.75
N ALA A 96 -15.40 -0.44 7.32
CA ALA A 96 -15.70 0.75 8.14
C ALA A 96 -17.19 1.11 8.08
#